data_AF-A0A6A7G422-F1
#
_entry.id   AF-A0A6A7G422-F1
#
_cell.length_a   1.000
_cell.length_b   1.000
_cell.length_c   1.000
_cell.angle_alpha   90.00
_cell.angle_beta   90.00
_cell.angle_gamma   90.00
#
_symmetry.space_group_name_H-M   'P 1'
#
loop_
_entity.id
_entity.type
_entity.pdbx_description
1 polymer ?
#
loop_
_entity_poly.entity_id
_entity_poly.type
_entity_poly.pdbx_seq_one_letter_code
_entity_poly.pdbx_strand_id
1 'polypeptide(L)'
;MTITKTKTTTESSQKNGHVEMKQQRAKDPMAVTWMENYSDTVEKYWSKLPASVSSVIAGLAVFIFGATVRGEWIHIAVHFLRAFYGETYSDVLEGRDGNHTLTGLEAWNLQDLPYYWLVSITISYTFFFGIGGFLHWYYYVNRRHLAHEWKCQPDKWMSPELEKHEIMLGSFSLLLGSTISSVVSCYVMNGGQTCIYYDIKDYGWLWFFLSMPVTFVYQDYLTYWHHRIYHHPVLYRHFHKLHHRYKQPTAFSVTAIHPVEFVQMQLSS
;
A
#
# COMPACT_ATOMS: atom_id res chain seq x y z
N MET A 1 14.80 -90.54 35.24
CA MET A 1 15.74 -89.65 35.94
C MET A 1 15.39 -88.22 35.54
N THR A 2 14.58 -87.59 36.37
CA THR A 2 14.07 -86.22 36.23
C THR A 2 15.13 -85.27 36.78
N ILE A 3 15.57 -84.27 36.00
CA ILE A 3 16.27 -83.10 36.56
C ILE A 3 15.77 -81.83 35.88
N THR A 4 14.94 -81.14 36.63
CA THR A 4 14.49 -79.75 36.54
C THR A 4 15.70 -78.81 36.52
N LYS A 5 15.71 -77.81 35.62
CA LYS A 5 16.58 -76.63 35.78
C LYS A 5 15.73 -75.36 35.89
N THR A 6 16.07 -74.64 36.94
CA THR A 6 15.49 -73.46 37.57
C THR A 6 15.42 -72.25 36.64
N LYS A 7 14.29 -71.54 36.68
CA LYS A 7 14.14 -70.17 36.16
C LYS A 7 14.74 -69.20 37.18
N THR A 8 15.68 -68.37 36.74
CA THR A 8 16.12 -67.18 37.47
C THR A 8 15.53 -65.97 36.77
N THR A 9 14.62 -65.28 37.43
CA THR A 9 14.01 -64.02 37.01
C THR A 9 14.98 -62.88 37.27
N THR A 10 15.40 -62.18 36.22
CA THR A 10 16.02 -60.85 36.31
C THR A 10 15.06 -59.85 35.70
N GLU A 11 14.38 -59.10 36.56
CA GLU A 11 13.58 -57.93 36.21
C GLU A 11 14.53 -56.83 35.69
N SER A 12 14.47 -56.52 34.39
CA SER A 12 15.03 -55.28 33.86
C SER A 12 13.91 -54.24 33.77
N SER A 13 13.96 -53.27 34.68
CA SER A 13 13.10 -52.09 34.68
C SER A 13 13.33 -51.29 33.40
N GLN A 14 12.39 -51.39 32.46
CA GLN A 14 12.36 -50.58 31.25
C GLN A 14 11.86 -49.17 31.64
N LYS A 15 12.78 -48.29 32.02
CA LYS A 15 12.50 -46.87 32.22
C LYS A 15 12.19 -46.23 30.86
N ASN A 16 10.91 -45.97 30.60
CA ASN A 16 10.45 -45.09 29.53
C ASN A 16 11.02 -43.68 29.75
N GLY A 17 12.15 -43.38 29.11
CA GLY A 17 12.68 -42.03 29.00
C GLY A 17 12.27 -41.43 27.67
N HIS A 18 11.09 -40.80 27.60
CA HIS A 18 10.86 -39.80 26.57
C HIS A 18 11.79 -38.62 26.87
N VAL A 19 12.92 -38.57 26.17
CA VAL A 19 13.75 -37.37 26.12
C VAL A 19 12.98 -36.35 25.30
N GLU A 20 12.22 -35.48 25.98
CA GLU A 20 11.84 -34.18 25.40
C GLU A 20 13.15 -33.45 25.09
N MET A 21 13.60 -33.53 23.84
CA MET A 21 14.52 -32.53 23.32
C MET A 21 13.75 -31.21 23.32
N LYS A 22 13.87 -30.45 24.41
CA LYS A 22 13.68 -29.00 24.38
C LYS A 22 14.72 -28.46 23.40
N GLN A 23 14.35 -28.40 22.13
CA GLN A 23 14.98 -27.48 21.19
C GLN A 23 14.85 -26.10 21.83
N GLN A 24 15.92 -25.62 22.46
CA GLN A 24 16.10 -24.20 22.65
C GLN A 24 16.13 -23.61 21.25
N ARG A 25 14.94 -23.24 20.75
CA ARG A 25 14.77 -22.42 19.57
C ARG A 25 15.60 -21.18 19.88
N ALA A 26 16.76 -21.06 19.24
CA ALA A 26 17.52 -19.82 19.26
C ALA A 26 16.52 -18.70 18.98
N LYS A 27 16.48 -17.67 19.83
CA LYS A 27 15.63 -16.50 19.57
C LYS A 27 16.05 -15.98 18.22
N ASP A 28 15.18 -16.18 17.23
CA ASP A 28 15.41 -15.63 15.91
C ASP A 28 15.43 -14.11 16.07
N PRO A 29 16.57 -13.43 15.82
CA PRO A 29 16.66 -11.99 15.95
C PRO A 29 15.70 -11.27 14.98
N MET A 30 15.16 -12.01 14.00
CA MET A 30 14.20 -11.59 12.99
C MET A 30 12.76 -12.06 13.31
N ALA A 31 12.47 -12.68 14.46
CA ALA A 31 11.09 -13.03 14.80
C ALA A 31 10.24 -11.78 15.10
N VAL A 32 9.14 -11.58 14.35
CA VAL A 32 8.10 -10.59 14.70
C VAL A 32 7.25 -11.11 15.84
N THR A 33 7.81 -11.07 17.04
CA THR A 33 7.11 -11.52 18.24
C THR A 33 5.88 -10.67 18.54
N TRP A 34 5.82 -9.40 18.10
CA TRP A 34 4.65 -8.56 18.32
C TRP A 34 3.39 -9.16 17.67
N MET A 35 3.43 -9.46 16.37
CA MET A 35 2.22 -9.93 15.68
C MET A 35 1.78 -11.30 16.20
N GLU A 36 2.73 -12.16 16.58
CA GLU A 36 2.44 -13.47 17.20
C GLU A 36 1.91 -13.35 18.64
N ASN A 37 2.39 -12.38 19.41
CA ASN A 37 1.94 -12.17 20.79
C ASN A 37 0.60 -11.43 20.88
N TYR A 38 0.28 -10.62 19.88
CA TYR A 38 -0.92 -9.78 19.86
C TYR A 38 -1.99 -10.24 18.86
N SER A 39 -1.73 -11.25 18.02
CA SER A 39 -2.73 -11.79 17.06
C SER A 39 -4.03 -12.15 17.76
N ASP A 40 -3.94 -12.90 18.85
CA ASP A 40 -5.10 -13.40 19.60
C ASP A 40 -5.85 -12.25 20.26
N THR A 41 -5.13 -11.20 20.68
CA THR A 41 -5.72 -9.99 21.25
C THR A 41 -6.46 -9.20 20.18
N VAL A 42 -5.84 -8.99 19.01
CA VAL A 42 -6.46 -8.31 17.87
C VAL A 42 -7.68 -9.09 17.42
N GLU A 43 -7.58 -10.40 17.25
CA GLU A 43 -8.68 -11.28 16.85
C GLU A 43 -9.84 -11.26 17.86
N LYS A 44 -9.54 -11.23 19.16
CA LYS A 44 -10.55 -11.10 20.22
C LYS A 44 -11.38 -9.81 20.13
N TYR A 45 -10.77 -8.69 19.70
CA TYR A 45 -11.53 -7.45 19.51
C TYR A 45 -12.15 -7.38 18.12
N TRP A 46 -11.45 -7.84 17.09
CA TRP A 46 -11.93 -7.86 15.70
C TRP A 46 -13.17 -8.73 15.54
N SER A 47 -13.22 -9.88 16.21
CA SER A 47 -14.38 -10.80 16.23
C SER A 47 -15.62 -10.22 16.91
N LYS A 48 -15.48 -9.16 17.71
CA LYS A 48 -16.63 -8.46 18.32
C LYS A 48 -17.27 -7.43 17.40
N LEU A 49 -16.58 -7.03 16.33
CA LEU A 49 -17.12 -6.06 15.38
C LEU A 49 -18.12 -6.76 14.46
N PRO A 50 -19.25 -6.11 14.13
CA PRO A 50 -20.08 -6.56 13.02
C PRO A 50 -19.25 -6.69 11.74
N ALA A 51 -19.51 -7.71 10.93
CA ALA A 51 -18.74 -7.98 9.71
C ALA A 51 -18.69 -6.77 8.76
N SER A 52 -19.77 -5.99 8.67
CA SER A 52 -19.80 -4.76 7.88
C SER A 52 -18.80 -3.70 8.37
N VAL A 53 -18.68 -3.53 9.69
CA VAL A 53 -17.78 -2.55 10.30
C VAL A 53 -16.32 -2.97 10.10
N SER A 54 -16.00 -4.24 10.32
CA SER A 54 -14.63 -4.73 10.12
C SER A 54 -14.20 -4.65 8.65
N SER A 55 -15.10 -4.95 7.71
CA SER A 55 -14.84 -4.75 6.28
C SER A 55 -14.63 -3.28 5.92
N VAL A 56 -15.40 -2.35 6.48
CA VAL A 56 -15.21 -0.90 6.25
C VAL A 56 -13.86 -0.43 6.79
N ILE A 57 -13.48 -0.83 8.01
CA ILE A 57 -12.19 -0.46 8.59
C ILE A 57 -11.04 -0.99 7.74
N ALA A 58 -11.10 -2.26 7.32
CA ALA A 58 -10.08 -2.84 6.45
C ALA A 58 -10.01 -2.12 5.09
N GLY A 59 -11.17 -1.83 4.49
CA GLY A 59 -11.26 -1.07 3.24
C GLY A 59 -10.64 0.32 3.35
N LEU A 60 -10.95 1.06 4.41
CA LEU A 60 -10.36 2.38 4.67
C LEU A 60 -8.85 2.31 4.88
N ALA A 61 -8.35 1.31 5.60
CA ALA A 61 -6.91 1.12 5.80
C ALA A 61 -6.18 0.85 4.46
N VAL A 62 -6.74 -0.02 3.61
CA VAL A 62 -6.19 -0.30 2.28
C VAL A 62 -6.26 0.92 1.37
N PHE A 63 -7.37 1.68 1.41
CA PHE A 63 -7.53 2.93 0.67
C PHE A 63 -6.48 3.96 1.08
N ILE A 64 -6.33 4.22 2.39
CA ILE A 64 -5.34 5.16 2.91
C ILE A 64 -3.95 4.72 2.47
N PHE A 65 -3.61 3.44 2.64
CA PHE A 65 -2.32 2.92 2.20
C PHE A 65 -2.08 3.13 0.70
N GLY A 66 -3.06 2.81 -0.15
CA GLY A 66 -2.98 3.02 -1.59
C GLY A 66 -2.83 4.49 -2.00
N ALA A 67 -3.61 5.39 -1.38
CA ALA A 67 -3.54 6.82 -1.60
C ALA A 67 -2.21 7.42 -1.12
N THR A 68 -1.68 6.92 0.00
CA THR A 68 -0.37 7.36 0.52
C THR A 68 0.75 6.91 -0.41
N VAL A 69 0.78 5.64 -0.81
CA VAL A 69 1.81 5.13 -1.72
C VAL A 69 1.75 5.91 -3.04
N ARG A 70 0.59 6.12 -3.65
CA ARG A 70 0.51 6.86 -4.93
C ARG A 70 0.82 8.37 -4.84
N GLY A 71 1.01 8.91 -3.64
CA GLY A 71 1.26 10.34 -3.42
C GLY A 71 0.00 11.20 -3.42
N GLU A 72 -1.19 10.62 -3.59
CA GLU A 72 -2.47 11.34 -3.68
C GLU A 72 -2.92 11.97 -2.37
N TRP A 73 -2.35 11.51 -1.25
CA TRP A 73 -2.55 12.11 0.07
C TRP A 73 -2.24 13.62 0.07
N ILE A 74 -1.33 14.09 -0.81
CA ILE A 74 -0.98 15.50 -0.94
C ILE A 74 -2.11 16.34 -1.55
N HIS A 75 -2.98 15.75 -2.38
CA HIS A 75 -4.17 16.43 -2.90
C HIS A 75 -5.18 16.69 -1.78
N ILE A 76 -5.38 15.67 -0.95
CA ILE A 76 -6.23 15.76 0.25
C ILE A 76 -5.67 16.85 1.17
N ALA A 77 -4.37 16.81 1.46
CA ALA A 77 -3.72 17.82 2.31
C ALA A 77 -3.87 19.25 1.77
N VAL A 78 -3.62 19.47 0.47
CA VAL A 78 -3.80 20.78 -0.17
C VAL A 78 -5.25 21.23 -0.11
N HIS A 79 -6.20 20.34 -0.38
CA HIS A 79 -7.62 20.65 -0.28
C HIS A 79 -8.01 21.09 1.14
N PHE A 80 -7.59 20.35 2.17
CA PHE A 80 -7.81 20.74 3.57
C PHE A 80 -7.16 22.08 3.89
N LEU A 81 -5.90 22.30 3.52
CA LEU A 81 -5.22 23.57 3.78
C LEU A 81 -5.94 24.75 3.11
N ARG A 82 -6.39 24.60 1.86
CA ARG A 82 -7.15 25.63 1.17
C ARG A 82 -8.56 25.83 1.73
N ALA A 83 -9.21 24.78 2.22
CA ALA A 83 -10.52 24.90 2.87
C ALA A 83 -10.47 25.64 4.22
N PHE A 84 -9.40 25.43 5.00
CA PHE A 84 -9.28 26.03 6.33
C PHE A 84 -8.52 27.36 6.36
N TYR A 85 -7.60 27.60 5.43
CA TYR A 85 -6.74 28.78 5.38
C TYR A 85 -6.85 29.55 4.05
N GLY A 86 -7.93 29.34 3.30
CA GLY A 86 -8.11 29.88 1.95
C GLY A 86 -7.96 31.39 1.84
N GLU A 87 -8.51 32.17 2.77
CA GLU A 87 -8.37 33.64 2.76
C GLU A 87 -6.90 34.07 2.92
N THR A 88 -6.17 33.45 3.84
CA THR A 88 -4.73 33.72 4.03
C THR A 88 -3.93 33.41 2.77
N TYR A 89 -4.26 32.33 2.07
CA TYR A 89 -3.60 31.99 0.80
C TYR A 89 -3.96 32.98 -0.32
N SER A 90 -5.22 33.39 -0.43
CA SER A 90 -5.65 34.38 -1.42
C SER A 90 -4.92 35.72 -1.23
N ASP A 91 -4.82 36.23 0.00
CA ASP A 91 -4.10 37.47 0.30
C ASP A 91 -2.61 37.40 -0.11
N VAL A 92 -1.96 36.26 0.17
CA VAL A 92 -0.56 36.02 -0.20
C VAL A 92 -0.40 35.97 -1.73
N LEU A 93 -1.34 35.35 -2.44
CA LEU A 93 -1.32 35.26 -3.91
C LEU A 93 -1.60 36.62 -4.57
N GLU A 94 -2.55 37.41 -4.05
CA GLU A 94 -2.83 38.76 -4.55
C GLU A 94 -1.65 39.72 -4.30
N GLY A 95 -1.00 39.63 -3.14
CA GLY A 95 0.19 40.41 -2.82
C GLY A 95 1.40 40.10 -3.72
N ARG A 96 1.43 38.90 -4.32
CA ARG A 96 2.51 38.46 -5.22
C ARG A 96 2.40 39.04 -6.63
N ASP A 97 1.20 39.16 -7.17
CA ASP A 97 0.97 39.72 -8.51
C ASP A 97 1.22 41.24 -8.55
N GLY A 98 1.31 41.89 -7.38
CA GLY A 98 1.71 43.28 -7.24
C GLY A 98 3.22 43.49 -7.41
N ASN A 99 3.64 43.92 -8.59
CA ASN A 99 4.94 44.55 -8.92
C ASN A 99 6.17 43.69 -9.23
N HIS A 100 6.07 42.36 -9.37
CA HIS A 100 7.22 41.52 -9.74
C HIS A 100 7.01 40.75 -11.05
N THR A 101 8.02 40.76 -11.93
CA THR A 101 8.04 39.91 -13.13
C THR A 101 8.18 38.45 -12.70
N LEU A 102 7.12 37.66 -12.85
CA LEU A 102 7.15 36.24 -12.56
C LEU A 102 8.15 35.54 -13.49
N THR A 103 9.06 34.73 -12.95
CA THR A 103 10.06 33.99 -13.75
C THR A 103 10.20 32.54 -13.28
N GLY A 104 10.69 31.66 -14.16
CA GLY A 104 10.93 30.26 -13.81
C GLY A 104 9.65 29.52 -13.40
N LEU A 105 9.72 28.72 -12.33
CA LEU A 105 8.58 27.94 -11.82
C LEU A 105 7.43 28.80 -11.30
N GLU A 106 7.74 30.02 -10.83
CA GLU A 106 6.76 30.97 -10.32
C GLU A 106 5.75 31.40 -11.39
N ALA A 107 6.20 31.58 -12.64
CA ALA A 107 5.33 31.89 -13.78
C ALA A 107 4.33 30.77 -14.11
N TRP A 108 4.53 29.56 -13.58
CA TRP A 108 3.66 28.40 -13.78
C TRP A 108 2.95 27.97 -12.49
N ASN A 109 2.97 28.79 -11.43
CA ASN A 109 2.43 28.46 -10.11
C ASN A 109 3.12 27.23 -9.46
N LEU A 110 4.43 27.05 -9.69
CA LEU A 110 5.21 25.88 -9.22
C LEU A 110 6.41 26.25 -8.32
N GLN A 111 6.39 27.43 -7.68
CA GLN A 111 7.56 27.99 -6.97
C GLN A 111 8.16 27.07 -5.88
N ASP A 112 7.35 26.25 -5.23
CA ASP A 112 7.78 25.35 -4.14
C ASP A 112 7.82 23.87 -4.56
N LEU A 113 7.78 23.59 -5.86
CA LEU A 113 7.70 22.23 -6.38
C LEU A 113 8.75 21.27 -5.78
N PRO A 114 10.03 21.66 -5.58
CA PRO A 114 11.01 20.77 -4.94
C PRO A 114 10.59 20.30 -3.54
N TYR A 115 9.93 21.15 -2.75
CA TYR A 115 9.45 20.80 -1.41
C TYR A 115 8.30 19.79 -1.49
N TYR A 116 7.29 20.07 -2.31
CA TYR A 116 6.16 19.16 -2.54
C TYR A 116 6.66 17.79 -3.00
N TRP A 117 7.58 17.79 -3.96
CA TRP A 117 8.18 16.61 -4.54
C TRP A 117 8.97 15.78 -3.52
N LEU A 118 9.85 16.43 -2.74
CA LEU A 118 10.66 15.76 -1.71
C LEU A 118 9.81 15.18 -0.59
N VAL A 119 8.78 15.89 -0.14
CA VAL A 119 7.86 15.39 0.90
C VAL A 119 7.05 14.20 0.38
N SER A 120 6.45 14.34 -0.81
CA SER A 120 5.66 13.29 -1.45
C SER A 120 6.48 12.03 -1.66
N ILE A 121 7.65 12.13 -2.30
CA ILE A 121 8.51 10.97 -2.54
C ILE A 121 8.97 10.31 -1.24
N THR A 122 9.33 11.10 -0.22
CA THR A 122 9.79 10.55 1.08
C THR A 122 8.70 9.74 1.75
N ILE A 123 7.47 10.26 1.81
CA ILE A 123 6.33 9.59 2.43
C ILE A 123 5.95 8.35 1.62
N SER A 124 5.80 8.47 0.30
CA SER A 124 5.46 7.36 -0.59
C SER A 124 6.46 6.21 -0.45
N TYR A 125 7.76 6.50 -0.48
CA TYR A 125 8.81 5.48 -0.35
C TYR A 125 8.91 4.89 1.06
N THR A 126 8.66 5.69 2.09
CA THR A 126 8.62 5.21 3.48
C THR A 126 7.47 4.21 3.66
N PHE A 127 6.30 4.46 3.08
CA PHE A 127 5.18 3.52 3.16
C PHE A 127 5.40 2.29 2.27
N PHE A 128 5.90 2.49 1.05
CA PHE A 128 6.17 1.41 0.11
C PHE A 128 7.20 0.42 0.65
N PHE A 129 8.36 0.90 1.12
CA PHE A 129 9.39 0.03 1.69
C PHE A 129 9.18 -0.29 3.17
N GLY A 130 8.55 0.58 3.94
CA GLY A 130 8.25 0.34 5.36
C GLY A 130 7.19 -0.74 5.50
N ILE A 131 5.94 -0.46 5.11
CA ILE A 131 4.84 -1.43 5.25
C ILE A 131 4.98 -2.54 4.20
N GLY A 132 5.20 -2.20 2.93
CA GLY A 132 5.34 -3.20 1.87
C GLY A 132 6.55 -4.12 2.07
N GLY A 133 7.70 -3.56 2.46
CA GLY A 133 8.90 -4.34 2.79
C GLY A 133 8.73 -5.18 4.06
N PHE A 134 8.10 -4.65 5.11
CA PHE A 134 7.77 -5.43 6.30
C PHE A 134 6.85 -6.61 5.97
N LEU A 135 5.75 -6.39 5.24
CA LEU A 135 4.81 -7.45 4.84
C LEU A 135 5.48 -8.49 3.94
N HIS A 136 6.30 -8.02 2.99
CA HIS A 136 7.06 -8.90 2.12
C HIS A 136 7.99 -9.79 2.94
N TRP A 137 8.84 -9.22 3.79
CA TRP A 137 9.74 -9.99 4.62
C TRP A 137 8.98 -10.94 5.57
N TYR A 138 7.92 -10.47 6.24
CA TYR A 138 7.17 -11.27 7.19
C TYR A 138 6.52 -12.50 6.53
N TYR A 139 5.85 -12.33 5.40
CA TYR A 139 5.16 -13.43 4.72
C TYR A 139 6.07 -14.24 3.78
N TYR A 140 6.87 -13.58 2.94
CA TYR A 140 7.63 -14.22 1.86
C TYR A 140 9.03 -14.72 2.28
N VAL A 141 9.58 -14.22 3.40
CA VAL A 141 10.86 -14.67 3.97
C VAL A 141 10.64 -15.45 5.26
N ASN A 142 10.11 -14.83 6.32
CA ASN A 142 9.98 -15.45 7.64
C ASN A 142 8.95 -16.58 7.66
N ARG A 143 7.72 -16.34 7.18
CA ARG A 143 6.62 -17.33 7.16
C ARG A 143 6.49 -18.09 5.84
N ARG A 144 7.56 -18.16 5.04
CA ARG A 144 7.55 -18.88 3.75
C ARG A 144 7.19 -20.36 3.91
N HIS A 145 7.64 -20.98 5.00
CA HIS A 145 7.37 -22.38 5.33
C HIS A 145 5.89 -22.65 5.69
N LEU A 146 5.13 -21.61 6.05
CA LEU A 146 3.71 -21.67 6.39
C LEU A 146 2.82 -21.13 5.27
N ALA A 147 3.30 -21.13 4.02
CA ALA A 147 2.56 -20.56 2.89
C ALA A 147 1.15 -21.11 2.71
N HIS A 148 0.90 -22.36 3.12
CA HIS A 148 -0.42 -22.98 3.08
C HIS A 148 -1.46 -22.29 4.00
N GLU A 149 -1.03 -21.53 5.01
CA GLU A 149 -1.93 -20.81 5.92
C GLU A 149 -2.44 -19.47 5.36
N TRP A 150 -1.67 -18.82 4.47
CA TRP A 150 -1.94 -17.43 4.07
C TRP A 150 -1.95 -17.20 2.56
N LYS A 151 -1.42 -18.12 1.76
CA LYS A 151 -1.27 -17.94 0.31
C LYS A 151 -2.26 -18.79 -0.47
N CYS A 152 -2.97 -18.17 -1.42
CA CYS A 152 -3.94 -18.86 -2.28
C CYS A 152 -3.32 -19.98 -3.14
N GLN A 153 -2.07 -19.81 -3.58
CA GLN A 153 -1.32 -20.82 -4.35
C GLN A 153 0.01 -21.10 -3.63
N PRO A 154 0.01 -21.95 -2.59
CA PRO A 154 1.15 -22.09 -1.67
C PRO A 154 2.41 -22.63 -2.35
N ASP A 155 2.26 -23.52 -3.33
CA ASP A 155 3.38 -24.17 -4.01
C ASP A 155 3.99 -23.34 -5.15
N LYS A 156 3.33 -22.25 -5.58
CA LYS A 156 3.80 -21.43 -6.69
C LYS A 156 4.51 -20.19 -6.19
N TRP A 157 5.78 -20.01 -6.57
CA TRP A 157 6.60 -18.87 -6.17
C TRP A 157 7.08 -18.08 -7.38
N MET A 158 7.21 -16.77 -7.20
CA MET A 158 7.89 -15.92 -8.17
C MET A 158 9.39 -16.20 -8.12
N SER A 159 10.09 -16.08 -9.26
CA SER A 159 11.55 -16.14 -9.25
C SER A 159 12.14 -14.86 -8.65
N PRO A 160 13.31 -14.91 -7.98
CA PRO A 160 13.93 -13.72 -7.40
C PRO A 160 14.19 -12.59 -8.41
N GLU A 161 14.50 -12.93 -9.66
CA GLU A 161 14.73 -11.95 -10.73
C GLU A 161 13.45 -11.20 -11.09
N LEU A 162 12.32 -11.93 -11.12
CA LEU A 162 11.02 -11.34 -11.45
C LEU A 162 10.49 -10.50 -10.28
N GLU A 163 10.75 -10.93 -9.05
CA GLU A 163 10.41 -10.18 -7.84
C GLU A 163 11.23 -8.88 -7.73
N LYS A 164 12.54 -8.93 -8.02
CA LYS A 164 13.37 -7.73 -8.12
C LYS A 164 12.84 -6.78 -9.20
N HIS A 165 12.48 -7.32 -10.36
CA HIS A 165 11.91 -6.53 -11.45
C HIS A 165 10.58 -5.88 -11.05
N GLU A 166 9.72 -6.61 -10.32
CA GLU A 166 8.48 -6.09 -9.75
C GLU A 166 8.73 -4.90 -8.82
N ILE A 167 9.64 -5.06 -7.84
CA ILE A 167 9.98 -4.00 -6.88
C ILE A 167 10.56 -2.78 -7.59
N MET A 168 11.46 -3.00 -8.55
CA MET A 168 12.07 -1.91 -9.33
C MET A 168 11.02 -1.16 -10.16
N LEU A 169 10.13 -1.88 -10.84
CA LEU A 169 9.07 -1.27 -11.62
C LEU A 169 8.07 -0.54 -10.73
N GLY A 170 7.64 -1.16 -9.62
CA GLY A 170 6.74 -0.56 -8.65
C GLY A 170 7.31 0.70 -8.01
N SER A 171 8.60 0.71 -7.70
CA SER A 171 9.34 1.90 -7.25
C SER A 171 9.42 2.98 -8.33
N PHE A 172 9.65 2.62 -9.59
CA PHE A 172 9.65 3.60 -10.67
C PHE A 172 8.26 4.21 -10.91
N SER A 173 7.20 3.40 -10.87
CA SER A 173 5.81 3.88 -10.90
C SER A 173 5.51 4.83 -9.74
N LEU A 174 6.03 4.51 -8.56
CA LEU A 174 5.90 5.35 -7.36
C LEU A 174 6.49 6.74 -7.54
N LEU A 175 7.67 6.81 -8.15
CA LEU A 175 8.33 8.06 -8.52
C LEU A 175 7.45 8.87 -9.47
N LEU A 176 6.86 8.25 -10.48
CA LEU A 176 5.96 8.93 -11.43
C LEU A 176 4.71 9.47 -10.72
N GLY A 177 4.05 8.66 -9.90
CA GLY A 177 2.86 9.07 -9.14
C GLY A 177 3.15 10.24 -8.21
N SER A 178 4.18 10.08 -7.37
CA SER A 178 4.60 11.14 -6.44
C SER A 178 4.97 12.42 -7.18
N THR A 179 5.58 12.32 -8.37
CA THR A 179 5.91 13.48 -9.21
C THR A 179 4.66 14.18 -9.73
N ILE A 180 3.74 13.45 -10.35
CA ILE A 180 2.49 14.01 -10.89
C ILE A 180 1.67 14.64 -9.77
N SER A 181 1.47 13.94 -8.66
CA SER A 181 0.70 14.46 -7.53
C SER A 181 1.34 15.70 -6.92
N SER A 182 2.68 15.76 -6.86
CA SER A 182 3.39 16.96 -6.36
C SER A 182 3.23 18.16 -7.28
N VAL A 183 3.34 17.96 -8.60
CA VAL A 183 3.15 19.04 -9.59
C VAL A 183 1.74 19.59 -9.49
N VAL A 184 0.72 18.71 -9.49
CA VAL A 184 -0.68 19.13 -9.40
C VAL A 184 -0.94 19.83 -8.07
N SER A 185 -0.54 19.26 -6.93
CA SER A 185 -0.77 19.89 -5.62
C SER A 185 -0.05 21.23 -5.46
N CYS A 186 1.17 21.36 -6.00
CA CYS A 186 1.91 22.61 -5.98
C CYS A 186 1.18 23.68 -6.82
N TYR A 187 0.78 23.32 -8.05
CA TYR A 187 -0.01 24.18 -8.93
C TYR A 187 -1.28 24.68 -8.24
N VAL A 188 -2.04 23.78 -7.62
CA VAL A 188 -3.31 24.10 -6.94
C VAL A 188 -3.12 24.97 -5.70
N MET A 189 -2.10 24.70 -4.88
CA MET A 189 -1.82 25.53 -3.70
C MET A 189 -1.45 26.97 -4.11
N ASN A 190 -0.71 27.11 -5.21
CA ASN A 190 -0.18 28.39 -5.66
C ASN A 190 -1.16 29.19 -6.54
N GLY A 191 -2.46 28.92 -6.45
CA GLY A 191 -3.50 29.67 -7.18
C GLY A 191 -3.85 29.12 -8.56
N GLY A 192 -3.34 27.94 -8.92
CA GLY A 192 -3.71 27.25 -10.15
C GLY A 192 -5.21 27.00 -10.26
N GLN A 193 -5.74 27.11 -11.48
CA GLN A 193 -7.17 26.97 -11.74
C GLN A 193 -7.59 25.51 -11.68
N THR A 194 -8.66 25.22 -10.94
CA THR A 194 -9.24 23.88 -10.84
C THR A 194 -10.76 23.96 -10.71
N CYS A 195 -11.43 22.83 -10.93
CA CYS A 195 -12.85 22.68 -10.65
C CYS A 195 -13.13 22.26 -9.18
N ILE A 196 -12.12 22.29 -8.31
CA ILE A 196 -12.26 21.91 -6.91
C ILE A 196 -12.84 23.10 -6.14
N TYR A 197 -13.92 22.86 -5.40
CA TYR A 197 -14.48 23.83 -4.46
C TYR A 197 -13.88 23.62 -3.07
N TYR A 198 -13.78 24.67 -2.26
CA TYR A 198 -13.16 24.62 -0.93
C TYR A 198 -14.11 24.99 0.20
N ASP A 199 -15.13 25.83 -0.06
CA ASP A 199 -16.17 26.14 0.92
C ASP A 199 -17.36 25.19 0.74
N ILE A 200 -17.78 24.54 1.82
CA ILE A 200 -18.97 23.69 1.85
C ILE A 200 -20.21 24.50 1.43
N LYS A 201 -20.26 25.81 1.66
CA LYS A 201 -21.38 26.69 1.28
C LYS A 201 -21.63 26.74 -0.23
N ASP A 202 -20.64 26.45 -1.07
CA ASP A 202 -20.77 26.51 -2.53
C ASP A 202 -21.77 25.47 -3.06
N TYR A 203 -21.82 24.29 -2.41
CA TYR A 203 -22.65 23.14 -2.84
C TYR A 203 -23.49 22.50 -1.72
N GLY A 204 -23.27 22.91 -0.46
CA GLY A 204 -23.96 22.43 0.74
C GLY A 204 -23.47 21.10 1.29
N TRP A 205 -23.87 20.82 2.54
CA TRP A 205 -23.52 19.59 3.27
C TRP A 205 -24.01 18.31 2.58
N LEU A 206 -25.16 18.36 1.91
CA LEU A 206 -25.68 17.19 1.19
C LEU A 206 -24.73 16.76 0.08
N TRP A 207 -24.25 17.71 -0.74
CA TRP A 207 -23.28 17.43 -1.77
C TRP A 207 -21.93 16.98 -1.19
N PHE A 208 -21.47 17.59 -0.10
CA PHE A 208 -20.24 17.17 0.58
C PHE A 208 -20.26 15.68 0.96
N PHE A 209 -21.36 15.18 1.53
CA PHE A 209 -21.46 13.75 1.86
C PHE A 209 -21.73 12.88 0.63
N LEU A 210 -22.43 13.38 -0.38
CA LEU A 210 -22.74 12.65 -1.61
C LEU A 210 -21.53 12.55 -2.56
N SER A 211 -20.62 13.53 -2.55
CA SER A 211 -19.44 13.53 -3.40
C SER A 211 -18.50 12.37 -3.08
N MET A 212 -18.42 11.93 -1.81
CA MET A 212 -17.60 10.79 -1.40
C MET A 212 -17.97 9.47 -2.11
N PRO A 213 -19.23 8.97 -2.04
CA PRO A 213 -19.63 7.79 -2.79
C PRO A 213 -19.66 8.02 -4.30
N VAL A 214 -19.94 9.25 -4.79
CA VAL A 214 -19.88 9.56 -6.22
C VAL A 214 -18.45 9.42 -6.74
N THR A 215 -17.45 9.99 -6.05
CA THR A 215 -16.03 9.85 -6.39
C THR A 215 -15.58 8.40 -6.31
N PHE A 216 -16.04 7.64 -5.31
CA PHE A 216 -15.76 6.20 -5.22
C PHE A 216 -16.27 5.44 -6.45
N VAL A 217 -17.54 5.64 -6.83
CA VAL A 217 -18.14 5.00 -8.01
C VAL A 217 -17.45 5.45 -9.29
N TYR A 218 -17.11 6.72 -9.39
CA TYR A 218 -16.37 7.28 -10.54
C TYR A 218 -15.00 6.61 -10.68
N GLN A 219 -14.24 6.50 -9.58
CA GLN A 219 -12.93 5.86 -9.59
C GLN A 219 -13.01 4.38 -9.95
N ASP A 220 -13.98 3.66 -9.39
CA ASP A 220 -14.20 2.24 -9.70
C ASP A 220 -14.56 2.04 -11.17
N TYR A 221 -15.49 2.87 -11.68
CA TYR A 221 -15.89 2.87 -13.08
C TYR A 221 -14.70 3.11 -14.03
N LEU A 222 -13.89 4.14 -13.76
CA LEU A 222 -12.71 4.44 -14.57
C LEU A 222 -11.67 3.33 -14.51
N THR A 223 -11.40 2.80 -13.31
CA THR A 223 -10.43 1.72 -13.12
C THR A 223 -10.87 0.47 -13.89
N TYR A 224 -12.16 0.13 -13.85
CA TYR A 224 -12.73 -0.97 -14.63
C TYR A 224 -12.54 -0.76 -16.14
N TRP A 225 -12.89 0.41 -16.66
CA TRP A 225 -12.78 0.68 -18.09
C TRP A 225 -11.35 0.75 -18.57
N HIS A 226 -10.44 1.37 -17.80
CA HIS A 226 -9.02 1.35 -18.10
C HIS A 226 -8.52 -0.09 -18.19
N HIS A 227 -8.80 -0.91 -17.18
CA HIS A 227 -8.41 -2.32 -17.19
C HIS A 227 -8.95 -3.04 -18.43
N ARG A 228 -10.24 -2.87 -18.75
CA ARG A 228 -10.87 -3.49 -19.92
C ARG A 228 -10.26 -3.02 -21.25
N ILE A 229 -9.96 -1.73 -21.39
CA ILE A 229 -9.32 -1.16 -22.58
C ILE A 229 -7.91 -1.73 -22.74
N TYR A 230 -7.14 -1.82 -21.65
CA TYR A 230 -5.78 -2.35 -21.69
C TYR A 230 -5.71 -3.85 -22.02
N HIS A 231 -6.80 -4.59 -21.83
CA HIS A 231 -6.94 -5.96 -22.35
C HIS A 231 -7.20 -6.06 -23.85
N HIS A 232 -7.45 -4.95 -24.55
CA HIS A 232 -7.52 -4.96 -26.01
C HIS A 232 -6.20 -5.47 -26.60
N PRO A 233 -6.18 -6.36 -27.62
CA PRO A 233 -4.98 -7.10 -28.04
C PRO A 233 -3.73 -6.24 -28.30
N VAL A 234 -3.91 -5.04 -28.87
CA VAL A 234 -2.82 -4.09 -29.13
C VAL A 234 -2.25 -3.53 -27.83
N LEU A 235 -3.10 -3.02 -26.94
CA LEU A 235 -2.66 -2.43 -25.67
C LEU A 235 -2.12 -3.49 -24.72
N TYR A 236 -2.72 -4.68 -24.72
CA TYR A 236 -2.26 -5.80 -23.93
C TYR A 236 -0.82 -6.18 -24.29
N ARG A 237 -0.55 -6.35 -25.59
CA ARG A 237 0.77 -6.77 -26.06
C ARG A 237 1.89 -5.78 -25.68
N HIS A 238 1.61 -4.48 -25.73
CA HIS A 238 2.62 -3.44 -25.56
C HIS A 238 2.73 -2.92 -24.12
N PHE A 239 1.64 -2.94 -23.36
CA PHE A 239 1.58 -2.34 -22.03
C PHE A 239 1.16 -3.38 -20.97
N HIS A 240 -0.07 -3.87 -21.06
CA HIS A 240 -0.69 -4.62 -19.95
C HIS A 240 -0.05 -5.98 -19.67
N LYS A 241 0.56 -6.62 -20.68
CA LYS A 241 1.27 -7.91 -20.52
C LYS A 241 2.36 -7.84 -19.45
N LEU A 242 2.97 -6.67 -19.22
CA LEU A 242 3.98 -6.49 -18.19
C LEU A 242 3.42 -6.75 -16.78
N HIS A 243 2.26 -6.18 -16.47
CA HIS A 243 1.56 -6.40 -15.20
C HIS A 243 1.20 -7.89 -15.02
N HIS A 244 0.72 -8.54 -16.07
CA HIS A 244 0.38 -9.98 -16.05
C HIS A 244 1.59 -10.93 -15.95
N ARG A 245 2.82 -10.41 -15.99
CA ARG A 245 4.03 -11.22 -15.77
C ARG A 245 4.13 -11.66 -14.30
N TYR A 246 3.62 -10.85 -13.37
CA TYR A 246 3.71 -11.06 -11.92
C TYR A 246 2.56 -11.93 -11.39
N LYS A 247 2.52 -13.20 -11.79
CA LYS A 247 1.40 -14.11 -11.48
C LYS A 247 1.22 -14.45 -10.00
N GLN A 248 2.25 -14.29 -9.19
CA GLN A 248 2.24 -14.57 -7.75
C GLN A 248 2.43 -13.25 -7.00
N PRO A 249 1.38 -12.42 -6.85
CA PRO A 249 1.54 -11.04 -6.43
C PRO A 249 2.09 -10.93 -5.01
N THR A 250 3.08 -10.06 -4.82
CA THR A 250 3.61 -9.65 -3.54
C THR A 250 2.99 -8.30 -3.11
N ALA A 251 3.41 -7.77 -1.95
CA ALA A 251 3.00 -6.43 -1.51
C ALA A 251 3.40 -5.31 -2.51
N PHE A 252 4.35 -5.58 -3.40
CA PHE A 252 4.86 -4.61 -4.37
C PHE A 252 4.17 -4.67 -5.75
N SER A 253 3.40 -5.72 -6.03
CA SER A 253 2.76 -5.90 -7.34
C SER A 253 1.76 -4.81 -7.70
N VAL A 254 1.17 -4.16 -6.68
CA VAL A 254 0.09 -3.18 -6.86
C VAL A 254 0.53 -1.98 -7.68
N THR A 255 1.79 -1.54 -7.57
CA THR A 255 2.33 -0.43 -8.38
C THR A 255 3.19 -0.90 -9.56
N ALA A 256 3.44 -2.20 -9.68
CA ALA A 256 4.26 -2.79 -10.74
C ALA A 256 3.46 -2.97 -12.05
N ILE A 257 3.08 -1.86 -12.66
CA ILE A 257 2.41 -1.80 -13.97
C ILE A 257 3.24 -1.02 -14.98
N HIS A 258 2.87 -1.05 -16.26
CA HIS A 258 3.60 -0.29 -17.27
C HIS A 258 3.52 1.22 -16.95
N PRO A 259 4.60 2.00 -17.11
CA PRO A 259 4.61 3.44 -16.79
C PRO A 259 3.50 4.25 -17.48
N VAL A 260 3.19 3.92 -18.73
CA VAL A 260 2.08 4.54 -19.49
C VAL A 260 0.72 4.23 -18.84
N GLU A 261 0.48 3.00 -18.41
CA GLU A 261 -0.74 2.62 -17.68
C GLU A 261 -0.83 3.40 -16.37
N PHE A 262 0.29 3.48 -15.65
CA PHE A 262 0.36 4.18 -14.39
C PHE A 262 0.05 5.66 -14.53
N VAL A 263 0.68 6.35 -15.48
CA VAL A 263 0.44 7.79 -15.72
C VAL A 263 -1.01 8.03 -16.15
N GLN A 264 -1.58 7.20 -17.02
CA GLN A 264 -2.98 7.33 -17.41
C GLN A 264 -3.92 7.17 -16.21
N MET A 265 -3.71 6.15 -15.38
CA MET A 265 -4.50 5.94 -14.17
C MET A 265 -4.35 7.11 -13.20
N GLN A 266 -3.12 7.59 -12.97
CA GLN A 266 -2.84 8.69 -12.05
C GLN A 266 -3.49 10.01 -12.47
N LEU A 267 -3.50 10.33 -13.76
CA LEU A 267 -4.13 11.56 -14.28
C LEU A 267 -5.66 11.51 -14.27
N SER A 268 -6.23 10.30 -14.17
CA SER A 268 -7.67 10.08 -14.12
C SER A 268 -8.24 9.94 -12.71
N SER A 269 -7.34 9.89 -11.70
CA SER A 269 -7.66 9.79 -10.27
C SER A 269 -7.90 11.18 -9.68
#